data_AF-A0A430A6B7-F1
#
_entry.id   AF-A0A430A6B7-F1
#
_cell.length_a   1.000
_cell.length_b   1.000
_cell.length_c   1.000
_cell.angle_alpha   90.00
_cell.angle_beta   90.00
_cell.angle_gamma   90.00
#
_symmetry.space_group_name_H-M   'P 1'
#
loop_
_entity.id
_entity.type
_entity.pdbx_description
1 polymer ?
#
loop_
_entity_poly.entity_id
_entity_poly.type
_entity_poly.pdbx_seq_one_letter_code
_entity_poly.pdbx_strand_id
1 'polypeptide(L)'
;MDKSIILNTVEQTVIQNYIDPLPKIKFSELNNHFINNQVIGVYFVFNEKKELIYVGQSGVNTKPHSKRKLKDRIRQHQTKRDTGAKNFGVSPKFVRNNYFFSYIPLTEKEEIKELEKFFIGIFSRILKFNKYHKIKTFN
;
A
#
# COMPACT_ATOMS: atom_id res chain seq x y z
N MET A 1 -27.35 3.64 20.63
CA MET A 1 -26.16 2.91 20.16
C MET A 1 -25.19 3.92 19.58
N ASP A 2 -23.95 3.97 20.05
CA ASP A 2 -22.99 5.00 19.66
C ASP A 2 -22.45 4.72 18.24
N LYS A 3 -22.63 5.67 17.31
CA LYS A 3 -22.20 5.54 15.91
C LYS A 3 -20.68 5.32 15.80
N SER A 4 -19.89 5.78 16.77
CA SER A 4 -18.43 5.62 16.79
C SER A 4 -18.01 4.15 17.02
N ILE A 5 -18.75 3.40 17.84
CA ILE A 5 -18.49 1.98 18.13
C ILE A 5 -18.79 1.12 16.89
N ILE A 6 -19.90 1.41 16.20
CA ILE A 6 -20.31 0.69 14.99
C ILE A 6 -19.31 0.92 13.85
N LEU A 7 -18.88 2.17 13.64
CA LEU A 7 -17.90 2.50 12.59
C LEU A 7 -16.58 1.76 12.80
N ASN A 8 -16.07 1.75 14.04
CA ASN A 8 -14.86 1.00 14.39
C ASN A 8 -15.01 -0.51 14.18
N THR A 9 -16.19 -1.07 14.45
CA THR A 9 -16.44 -2.52 14.28
C THR A 9 -16.44 -2.91 12.80
N VAL A 10 -17.11 -2.12 11.94
CA VAL A 10 -17.13 -2.35 10.48
C VAL A 10 -15.73 -2.21 9.88
N GLU A 11 -15.00 -1.16 10.27
CA GLU A 11 -13.65 -0.86 9.80
C GLU A 11 -12.66 -1.98 10.18
N GLN A 12 -12.72 -2.50 11.41
CA GLN A 12 -11.93 -3.67 11.84
C GLN A 12 -12.31 -4.94 11.08
N THR A 13 -13.61 -5.15 10.83
CA THR A 13 -14.11 -6.29 10.06
C THR A 13 -13.56 -6.27 8.63
N VAL A 14 -13.46 -5.09 8.01
CA VAL A 14 -12.87 -4.96 6.67
C VAL A 14 -11.41 -5.36 6.67
N ILE A 15 -10.60 -4.94 7.66
CA ILE A 15 -9.19 -5.36 7.75
C ILE A 15 -9.10 -6.88 7.88
N GLN A 16 -9.85 -7.45 8.83
CA GLN A 16 -9.79 -8.88 9.15
C GLN A 16 -10.21 -9.76 7.97
N ASN A 17 -11.21 -9.33 7.20
CA ASN A 17 -11.73 -10.14 6.10
C ASN A 17 -11.01 -9.92 4.76
N TYR A 18 -10.46 -8.73 4.52
CA TYR A 18 -9.92 -8.40 3.19
C TYR A 18 -8.41 -8.19 3.15
N ILE A 19 -7.76 -7.94 4.28
CA ILE A 19 -6.34 -7.55 4.31
C ILE A 19 -5.50 -8.55 5.09
N ASP A 20 -5.97 -8.97 6.26
CA ASP A 20 -5.27 -9.98 7.06
C ASP A 20 -5.05 -11.32 6.33
N PRO A 21 -6.01 -11.83 5.52
CA PRO A 21 -5.84 -13.06 4.77
C PRO A 21 -4.88 -12.93 3.58
N LEU A 22 -4.54 -11.70 3.16
CA LEU A 22 -3.64 -11.52 2.03
C LEU A 22 -2.22 -12.01 2.38
N PRO A 23 -1.53 -12.67 1.44
CA PRO A 23 -0.15 -13.09 1.65
C PRO A 23 0.74 -11.86 1.87
N LYS A 24 1.49 -11.86 2.97
CA LYS A 24 2.46 -10.82 3.31
C LYS A 24 3.83 -11.24 2.80
N ILE A 25 4.15 -10.79 1.59
CA ILE A 25 5.35 -11.18 0.86
C ILE A 25 6.49 -10.24 1.23
N LYS A 26 7.67 -10.78 1.52
CA LYS A 26 8.80 -9.94 1.88
C LYS A 26 9.28 -9.16 0.66
N PHE A 27 9.67 -7.89 0.82
CA PHE A 27 10.19 -7.11 -0.31
C PHE A 27 11.40 -7.80 -0.98
N SER A 28 12.29 -8.41 -0.21
CA SER A 28 13.44 -9.16 -0.73
C SER A 28 13.06 -10.32 -1.66
N GLU A 29 11.83 -10.83 -1.56
CA GLU A 29 11.31 -11.98 -2.33
C GLU A 29 10.56 -11.55 -3.59
N LEU A 30 10.51 -10.26 -3.92
CA LEU A 30 9.79 -9.71 -5.07
C LEU A 30 10.13 -10.42 -6.41
N ASN A 31 11.39 -10.84 -6.60
CA ASN A 31 11.82 -11.53 -7.82
C ASN A 31 11.47 -13.02 -7.82
N ASN A 32 11.29 -13.62 -6.64
CA ASN A 32 10.98 -15.05 -6.47
C ASN A 32 9.47 -15.28 -6.49
N HIS A 33 8.67 -14.25 -6.20
CA HIS A 33 7.23 -14.29 -6.36
C HIS A 33 6.83 -14.04 -7.83
N PHE A 34 5.93 -14.88 -8.35
CA PHE A 34 5.34 -14.77 -9.69
C PHE A 34 4.36 -13.59 -9.81
N ILE A 35 4.80 -12.38 -9.50
CA ILE A 35 4.11 -11.16 -9.93
C ILE A 35 4.54 -10.93 -11.37
N ASN A 36 3.67 -11.31 -12.30
CA ASN A 36 3.93 -11.05 -13.71
C ASN A 36 4.12 -9.53 -13.94
N ASN A 37 4.85 -9.17 -14.99
CA ASN A 37 5.16 -7.77 -15.26
C ASN A 37 3.92 -6.94 -15.69
N GLN A 38 2.71 -7.52 -15.72
CA GLN A 38 1.49 -6.88 -16.20
C GLN A 38 0.48 -6.55 -15.09
N VAL A 39 0.61 -7.13 -13.89
CA VAL A 39 -0.31 -6.93 -12.76
C VAL A 39 -0.46 -5.44 -12.43
N ILE A 40 -1.72 -5.02 -12.30
CA ILE A 40 -2.15 -3.72 -11.78
C ILE A 40 -3.13 -3.95 -10.64
N GLY A 41 -3.39 -2.93 -9.82
CA GLY A 41 -4.19 -3.13 -8.61
C GLY A 41 -3.79 -2.21 -7.46
N VAL A 42 -4.39 -2.50 -6.31
CA VAL A 42 -4.06 -1.89 -5.01
C VAL A 42 -3.02 -2.74 -4.30
N TYR A 43 -2.08 -2.09 -3.63
CA TYR A 43 -1.07 -2.74 -2.82
C TYR A 43 -0.95 -2.12 -1.44
N PHE A 44 -0.51 -2.95 -0.52
CA PHE A 44 -0.41 -2.70 0.91
C PHE A 44 1.05 -2.92 1.31
N VAL A 45 1.59 -2.03 2.14
CA VAL A 45 2.95 -2.16 2.67
C VAL A 45 2.87 -2.25 4.17
N PHE A 46 3.56 -3.24 4.71
CA PHE A 46 3.63 -3.53 6.14
C PHE A 46 5.06 -3.39 6.63
N ASN A 47 5.23 -2.87 7.84
CA ASN A 47 6.55 -2.79 8.48
C ASN A 47 7.02 -4.17 8.99
N GLU A 48 8.16 -4.20 9.69
CA GLU A 48 8.75 -5.41 10.28
C GLU A 48 7.86 -6.10 11.32
N LYS A 49 6.93 -5.36 11.94
CA LYS A 49 5.92 -5.86 12.88
C LYS A 49 4.66 -6.36 12.17
N LYS A 50 4.65 -6.36 10.82
CA LYS A 50 3.51 -6.68 9.97
C LYS A 50 2.31 -5.73 10.16
N GLU A 51 2.55 -4.52 10.66
CA GLU A 51 1.54 -3.47 10.75
C GLU A 51 1.44 -2.75 9.41
N LEU A 52 0.22 -2.48 8.94
CA LEU A 52 0.02 -1.74 7.71
C LEU A 52 0.46 -0.28 7.88
N ILE A 53 1.35 0.19 7.01
CA ILE A 53 1.90 1.55 7.07
C ILE A 53 1.64 2.37 5.81
N TYR A 54 1.24 1.72 4.71
CA TYR A 54 0.99 2.43 3.45
C TYR A 54 0.06 1.63 2.53
N VAL A 55 -0.83 2.34 1.86
CA VAL A 55 -1.70 1.85 0.79
C VAL A 55 -1.36 2.63 -0.47
N GLY A 56 -1.26 1.95 -1.60
CA GLY A 56 -1.08 2.61 -2.88
C GLY A 56 -1.64 1.83 -4.04
N GLN A 57 -1.67 2.48 -5.20
CA GLN A 57 -2.10 1.87 -6.46
C GLN A 57 -0.99 1.72 -7.51
N SER A 58 -1.25 0.82 -8.46
CA SER A 58 -0.40 0.55 -9.63
C SER A 58 -1.24 0.49 -10.91
N GLY A 59 -0.66 0.89 -12.05
CA GLY A 59 -1.31 0.77 -13.37
C GLY A 59 -2.38 1.81 -13.75
N VAL A 60 -2.69 2.78 -12.89
CA VAL A 60 -3.77 3.76 -13.14
C VAL A 60 -3.37 5.00 -13.94
N ASN A 61 -2.06 5.26 -14.11
CA ASN A 61 -1.62 6.46 -14.80
C ASN A 61 -1.87 6.39 -16.32
N THR A 62 -2.19 7.54 -16.90
CA THR A 62 -2.49 7.69 -18.33
C THR A 62 -1.25 7.85 -19.20
N LYS A 63 -0.12 8.35 -18.67
CA LYS A 63 1.09 8.54 -19.47
C LYS A 63 1.77 7.19 -19.77
N PRO A 64 2.19 6.92 -21.02
CA PRO A 64 2.79 5.64 -21.44
C PRO A 64 3.96 5.21 -20.56
N HIS A 65 4.82 6.16 -20.16
CA HIS A 65 6.00 5.92 -19.32
C HIS A 65 5.72 5.87 -17.81
N SER A 66 4.48 6.13 -17.38
CA SER A 66 4.11 6.15 -15.96
C SER A 66 3.06 5.10 -15.58
N LYS A 67 2.67 4.22 -16.51
CA LYS A 67 1.95 2.95 -16.25
C LYS A 67 2.84 1.94 -15.49
N ARG A 68 3.47 2.38 -14.41
CA ARG A 68 4.28 1.56 -13.51
C ARG A 68 3.38 0.47 -12.96
N LYS A 69 3.69 -0.77 -13.34
CA LYS A 69 2.99 -1.98 -12.94
C LYS A 69 3.31 -2.29 -11.49
N LEU A 70 2.56 -3.20 -10.87
CA LEU A 70 2.70 -3.52 -9.45
C LEU A 70 4.17 -3.79 -9.07
N LYS A 71 4.83 -4.67 -9.83
CA LYS A 71 6.25 -5.00 -9.61
C LYS A 71 7.17 -3.78 -9.60
N ASP A 72 6.95 -2.83 -10.51
CA ASP A 72 7.75 -1.59 -10.55
C ASP A 72 7.46 -0.69 -9.35
N ARG A 73 6.19 -0.60 -8.92
CA ARG A 73 5.80 0.19 -7.74
C ARG A 73 6.39 -0.39 -6.46
N ILE A 74 6.36 -1.71 -6.29
CA ILE A 74 7.01 -2.37 -5.15
C ILE A 74 8.53 -2.18 -5.20
N ARG A 75 9.15 -2.36 -6.37
CA ARG A 75 10.60 -2.16 -6.56
C ARG A 75 11.04 -0.72 -6.21
N GLN A 76 10.21 0.29 -6.47
CA GLN A 76 10.54 1.69 -6.17
C GLN A 76 10.84 1.93 -4.68
N HIS A 77 10.12 1.28 -3.77
CA HIS A 77 10.36 1.36 -2.33
C HIS A 77 11.73 0.79 -1.92
N GLN A 78 12.38 0.00 -2.78
CA GLN A 78 13.72 -0.57 -2.55
C GLN A 78 14.85 0.28 -3.12
N THR A 79 14.55 1.41 -3.77
CA THR A 79 15.56 2.23 -4.45
C THR A 79 15.78 3.57 -3.75
N LYS A 80 17.03 4.08 -3.78
CA LYS A 80 17.40 5.38 -3.17
C LYS A 80 16.79 6.60 -3.86
N ARG A 81 16.32 6.44 -5.11
CA ARG A 81 15.88 7.54 -5.98
C ARG A 81 14.41 7.91 -5.83
N ASP A 82 13.60 7.09 -5.16
CA ASP A 82 12.16 7.31 -5.08
C ASP A 82 11.68 7.61 -3.64
N THR A 83 10.54 8.26 -3.58
CA THR A 83 9.92 8.83 -2.39
C THR A 83 9.55 7.81 -1.32
N GLY A 84 9.33 6.52 -1.67
CA GLY A 84 8.88 5.47 -0.74
C GLY A 84 9.75 5.29 0.52
N ALA A 85 10.99 4.80 0.38
CA ALA A 85 11.90 4.61 1.52
C ALA A 85 12.18 5.92 2.28
N LYS A 86 12.27 7.05 1.54
CA LYS A 86 12.41 8.39 2.13
C LYS A 86 11.17 8.78 2.96
N ASN A 87 9.98 8.43 2.49
CA ASN A 87 8.70 8.62 3.17
C ASN A 87 8.48 7.63 4.31
N PHE A 88 9.35 6.63 4.48
CA PHE A 88 9.34 5.75 5.66
C PHE A 88 10.45 6.12 6.65
N GLY A 89 11.30 7.11 6.32
CA GLY A 89 12.41 7.53 7.18
C GLY A 89 13.52 6.49 7.34
N VAL A 90 13.57 5.45 6.51
CA VAL A 90 14.50 4.33 6.63
C VAL A 90 15.29 4.10 5.33
N SER A 91 16.42 3.40 5.43
CA SER A 91 17.24 3.09 4.25
C SER A 91 16.51 2.09 3.33
N PRO A 92 16.73 2.15 1.99
CA PRO A 92 16.13 1.16 1.10
C PRO A 92 16.57 -0.29 1.37
N LYS A 93 17.79 -0.49 1.89
CA LYS A 93 18.27 -1.80 2.34
C LYS A 93 17.43 -2.32 3.51
N PHE A 94 17.04 -1.44 4.42
CA PHE A 94 16.17 -1.78 5.55
C PHE A 94 14.77 -2.17 5.06
N VAL A 95 14.14 -1.35 4.21
CA VAL A 95 12.83 -1.67 3.60
C VAL A 95 12.87 -3.04 2.91
N ARG A 96 13.87 -3.26 2.05
CA ARG A 96 14.02 -4.52 1.30
C ARG A 96 14.06 -5.74 2.23
N ASN A 97 14.74 -5.64 3.37
CA ASN A 97 15.03 -6.77 4.24
C ASN A 97 14.06 -6.96 5.39
N ASN A 98 13.22 -5.98 5.69
CA ASN A 98 12.38 -6.01 6.89
C ASN A 98 10.89 -5.81 6.59
N TYR A 99 10.54 -5.17 5.46
CA TYR A 99 9.14 -4.84 5.18
C TYR A 99 8.50 -5.92 4.32
N PHE A 100 7.17 -5.92 4.32
CA PHE A 100 6.33 -6.83 3.57
C PHE A 100 5.34 -6.07 2.69
N PHE A 101 4.84 -6.72 1.66
CA PHE A 101 3.76 -6.18 0.85
C PHE A 101 2.70 -7.24 0.56
N SER A 102 1.48 -6.78 0.36
CA SER A 102 0.36 -7.56 -0.16
C SER A 102 -0.30 -6.79 -1.30
N TYR A 103 -1.11 -7.44 -2.12
CA TYR A 103 -1.79 -6.77 -3.22
C TYR A 103 -3.10 -7.45 -3.57
N ILE A 104 -4.02 -6.66 -4.14
CA ILE A 104 -5.25 -7.12 -4.76
C ILE A 104 -5.15 -6.79 -6.25
N PRO A 105 -5.01 -7.79 -7.14
CA PRO A 105 -4.97 -7.55 -8.57
C PRO A 105 -6.35 -7.10 -9.06
N LEU A 106 -6.38 -6.10 -9.93
CA LEU A 106 -7.60 -5.59 -10.58
C LEU A 106 -7.31 -5.34 -12.06
N THR A 107 -8.35 -5.18 -12.88
CA THR A 107 -8.21 -4.87 -14.31
C THR A 107 -8.67 -3.46 -14.64
N GLU A 108 -9.69 -2.96 -13.95
CA GLU A 108 -10.30 -1.66 -14.23
C GLU A 108 -9.64 -0.54 -13.42
N LYS A 109 -9.29 0.56 -14.09
CA LYS A 109 -8.57 1.67 -13.45
C LYS A 109 -9.43 2.42 -12.44
N GLU A 110 -10.71 2.54 -12.76
CA GLU A 110 -11.73 3.19 -11.95
C GLU A 110 -11.89 2.43 -10.63
N GLU A 111 -12.03 1.10 -10.69
CA GLU A 111 -12.07 0.22 -9.51
C GLU A 111 -10.81 0.36 -8.64
N ILE A 112 -9.62 0.41 -9.26
CA ILE A 112 -8.37 0.59 -8.52
C ILE A 112 -8.37 1.89 -7.73
N LYS A 113 -8.81 2.99 -8.34
CA LYS A 113 -8.85 4.31 -7.69
C LYS A 113 -9.88 4.36 -6.57
N GLU A 114 -11.06 3.78 -6.78
CA GLU A 114 -12.10 3.73 -5.77
C GLU A 114 -11.68 2.87 -4.58
N LEU A 115 -11.11 1.70 -4.86
CA LEU A 115 -10.66 0.78 -3.82
C LEU A 115 -9.48 1.36 -3.02
N GLU A 116 -8.52 2.03 -3.66
CA GLU A 116 -7.45 2.76 -2.96
C GLU A 116 -8.03 3.82 -2.02
N LYS A 117 -8.96 4.67 -2.51
CA LYS A 117 -9.61 5.71 -1.69
C LYS A 117 -10.37 5.10 -0.51
N PHE A 118 -11.09 4.01 -0.75
CA PHE A 118 -11.84 3.29 0.29
C PHE A 118 -10.92 2.82 1.42
N PHE A 119 -9.84 2.12 1.09
CA PHE A 119 -8.88 1.65 2.08
C PHE A 119 -8.17 2.81 2.78
N ILE A 120 -7.69 3.84 2.06
CA ILE A 120 -7.09 5.03 2.69
C ILE A 120 -8.07 5.67 3.67
N GLY A 121 -9.36 5.76 3.32
CA GLY A 121 -10.39 6.33 4.18
C GLY A 121 -10.62 5.53 5.46
N ILE A 122 -10.65 4.19 5.37
CA ILE A 122 -10.71 3.31 6.55
C ILE A 122 -9.46 3.47 7.41
N PHE A 123 -8.28 3.38 6.80
CA PHE A 123 -7.03 3.38 7.53
C PHE A 123 -6.69 4.71 8.18
N SER A 124 -7.01 5.83 7.55
CA SER A 124 -6.82 7.15 8.15
C SER A 124 -7.69 7.39 9.39
N ARG A 125 -8.75 6.60 9.55
CA ARG A 125 -9.65 6.65 10.72
C ARG A 125 -9.23 5.66 11.82
N ILE A 126 -8.91 4.42 11.46
CA ILE A 126 -8.48 3.37 12.41
C ILE A 126 -7.09 3.68 12.98
N LEU A 127 -6.12 3.76 12.08
CA LEU A 127 -4.79 4.18 12.44
C LEU A 127 -4.94 5.69 12.56
N LYS A 128 -4.67 6.27 13.72
CA LYS A 128 -4.34 7.69 13.81
C LYS A 128 -3.11 7.87 12.95
N PHE A 129 -3.28 7.93 11.63
CA PHE A 129 -2.23 7.84 10.63
C PHE A 129 -1.35 9.02 10.95
N ASN A 130 -0.28 8.68 11.64
CA ASN A 130 0.34 9.65 12.48
C ASN A 130 0.98 10.60 11.46
N LYS A 131 0.63 11.87 11.60
CA LYS A 131 0.92 13.07 10.79
C LYS A 131 2.43 13.32 10.58
N TYR A 132 3.23 12.27 10.42
CA TYR A 132 4.69 12.24 10.55
C TYR A 132 5.44 12.11 9.24
N HIS A 133 4.75 12.08 8.10
CA HIS A 133 5.35 12.52 6.84
C HIS A 133 4.51 13.66 6.27
N LYS A 134 4.81 14.87 6.77
CA LYS A 134 4.31 16.19 6.31
C LYS A 134 3.73 16.13 4.90
N ILE A 135 2.41 16.14 4.79
CA ILE A 135 1.75 16.64 3.59
C ILE A 135 2.06 18.14 3.58
N LYS A 136 3.08 18.53 2.82
CA LYS A 136 3.09 19.89 2.26
C LYS A 136 1.92 19.92 1.28
N THR A 137 0.78 20.42 1.75
CA THR A 137 -0.20 21.03 0.86
C THR A 137 0.53 22.23 0.25
N PHE A 138 0.90 22.12 -1.02
CA PHE A 138 1.17 23.32 -1.78
C PHE A 138 -0.18 23.96 -2.06
N ASN A 139 -0.34 25.20 -1.61
CA ASN A 139 -1.45 26.08 -1.99
C ASN A 139 -1.55 26.18 -3.52
#